data_AF-A0A2E9WJ70-F1
#
_entry.id   AF-A0A2E9WJ70-F1
#
_cell.length_a   1.000
_cell.length_b   1.000
_cell.length_c   1.000
_cell.angle_alpha   90.00
_cell.angle_beta   90.00
_cell.angle_gamma   90.00
#
_symmetry.space_group_name_H-M   'P 1'
#
loop_
_entity.id
_entity.type
_entity.pdbx_description
1 polymer ?
#
loop_
_entity_poly.entity_id
_entity_poly.type
_entity_poly.pdbx_seq_one_letter_code
_entity_poly.pdbx_strand_id
1 'polypeptide(L)' 'FRVLETNDEYFDYYRKRHGNWKIYGINLPDSVLKKIYYKNALKLFPHLKENKNFKNLIE' A
#
# COMPACT_ATOMS: atom_id res chain seq x y z
N PHE A 1 0.20 4.49 0.92
CA PHE A 1 -0.85 4.60 1.98
C PHE A 1 -0.15 4.79 3.32
N ARG A 2 -0.20 5.99 3.91
CA ARG A 2 0.65 6.36 5.06
C ARG A 2 0.65 5.33 6.19
N VAL A 3 -0.52 4.80 6.55
CA VAL A 3 -0.70 3.75 7.59
C VAL A 3 0.25 2.57 7.43
N LEU A 4 0.42 2.07 6.20
CA LEU A 4 1.20 0.86 5.95
C LEU A 4 2.71 1.14 5.87
N GLU A 5 3.06 2.36 5.50
CA GLU A 5 4.43 2.75 5.11
C GLU A 5 5.19 3.45 6.23
N THR A 6 4.48 4.11 7.15
CA THR A 6 5.12 4.92 8.19
C THR A 6 5.26 4.17 9.51
N ASN A 7 6.26 4.56 10.31
CA ASN A 7 6.39 4.19 11.72
C ASN A 7 5.86 5.25 12.68
N ASP A 8 5.13 6.25 12.16
CA ASP A 8 4.54 7.30 12.99
C ASP A 8 3.56 6.69 14.00
N GLU A 9 3.78 6.93 15.29
CA GLU A 9 2.87 6.46 16.32
C GLU A 9 1.49 7.13 16.22
N TYR A 10 1.43 8.40 15.79
CA TYR A 10 0.18 9.15 15.76
C TYR A 10 0.11 10.12 14.58
N PHE A 11 -0.89 9.96 13.72
CA PHE A 11 -1.22 10.96 12.70
C PHE A 11 -2.72 11.12 12.45
N ASP A 12 -3.08 12.27 11.91
CA ASP A 12 -4.45 12.64 11.59
C ASP A 12 -4.98 11.95 10.34
N TYR A 13 -6.29 11.68 10.34
CA TYR A 13 -7.00 11.30 9.14
C TYR A 13 -6.86 12.39 8.08
N TYR A 14 -6.70 11.97 6.82
CA TYR A 14 -6.75 12.89 5.68
C TYR A 14 -8.07 13.66 5.60
N ARG A 15 -9.17 13.08 6.11
CA ARG A 15 -10.49 13.72 6.17
C ARG A 15 -10.96 13.89 7.61
N LYS A 16 -11.46 15.09 7.93
CA LYS A 16 -11.96 15.49 9.26
C LYS A 16 -13.25 14.79 9.72
N ARG A 17 -13.72 13.76 9.01
CA ARG A 17 -15.02 13.11 9.28
C ARG A 17 -14.91 11.88 10.18
N HIS A 18 -13.70 11.44 10.51
CA HIS A 18 -13.43 10.22 11.27
C HIS A 18 -13.07 10.51 12.73
N GLY A 19 -13.94 11.23 13.45
CA GLY A 19 -13.80 11.44 14.90
C GLY A 19 -12.46 12.02 15.37
N ASN A 20 -12.17 11.86 16.66
CA ASN A 20 -10.93 12.34 17.31
C ASN A 20 -9.86 11.25 17.44
N TRP A 21 -10.10 10.07 16.86
CA TRP A 21 -9.15 8.96 16.96
C TRP A 21 -7.98 9.20 16.01
N LYS A 22 -6.78 8.84 16.44
CA LYS A 22 -5.57 8.96 15.62
C LYS A 22 -5.26 7.62 14.99
N ILE A 23 -4.59 7.67 13.84
CA ILE A 23 -4.11 6.47 13.17
C ILE A 23 -2.65 6.22 13.51
N TYR A 24 -2.30 4.94 13.58
CA TYR A 24 -0.97 4.44 13.87
C TYR A 24 -0.34 3.87 12.60
N GLY A 25 0.94 4.17 12.39
CA GLY A 25 1.77 3.56 11.36
C GLY A 25 2.19 2.14 11.73
N ILE A 26 2.30 1.27 10.73
CA ILE A 26 2.69 -0.14 10.89
C ILE A 26 4.12 -0.39 10.38
N ASN A 27 4.65 0.50 9.52
CA ASN A 27 5.98 0.39 8.91
C ASN A 27 6.26 -1.01 8.32
N LEU A 28 5.39 -1.45 7.40
CA LEU A 28 5.53 -2.76 6.80
C LEU A 28 6.81 -2.86 5.96
N PRO A 29 7.51 -4.00 5.99
CA PRO A 29 8.66 -4.23 5.13
C PRO A 29 8.31 -4.10 3.64
N ASP A 30 9.27 -3.64 2.86
CA ASP A 30 9.14 -3.39 1.42
C ASP A 30 8.63 -4.62 0.64
N SER A 31 9.05 -5.82 1.06
CA SER A 31 8.61 -7.09 0.48
C SER A 31 7.12 -7.36 0.66
N VAL A 32 6.54 -6.90 1.78
CA VAL A 32 5.11 -7.02 2.11
C VAL A 32 4.32 -5.94 1.36
N LEU A 33 4.83 -4.71 1.35
CA LEU A 33 4.21 -3.60 0.60
C LEU A 33 4.06 -3.96 -0.89
N LYS A 34 5.10 -4.53 -1.52
CA LYS A 34 5.03 -5.00 -2.91
C LYS A 34 3.94 -6.07 -3.13
N LYS A 35 3.70 -6.93 -2.14
CA LYS A 35 2.60 -7.92 -2.21
C LYS A 35 1.22 -7.26 -2.21
N ILE A 36 1.02 -6.30 -1.31
CA ILE A 36 -0.23 -5.54 -1.18
C ILE A 36 -0.48 -4.70 -2.43
N TYR A 37 0.55 -4.03 -2.94
CA TYR A 37 0.40 -3.08 -4.05
C TYR A 37 0.23 -3.73 -5.41
N TYR A 38 0.92 -4.84 -5.70
CA TYR A 38 0.82 -5.41 -7.06
C TYR A 38 1.05 -6.91 -7.16
N LYS A 39 1.94 -7.53 -6.37
CA LYS A 39 2.28 -8.94 -6.62
C LYS A 39 1.08 -9.89 -6.43
N ASN A 40 0.21 -9.60 -5.46
CA ASN A 40 -1.02 -10.39 -5.27
C ASN A 40 -2.00 -10.19 -6.44
N ALA A 41 -2.15 -8.95 -6.92
CA ALA A 41 -2.99 -8.65 -8.08
C ALA A 41 -2.49 -9.35 -9.35
N LEU A 42 -1.17 -9.36 -9.61
CA LEU A 42 -0.59 -10.08 -10.76
C LEU A 42 -0.72 -11.60 -10.67
N LYS A 43 -0.79 -12.15 -9.44
CA LYS A 43 -1.03 -13.58 -9.23
C LYS A 43 -2.49 -13.94 -9.54
N LEU A 44 -3.43 -13.10 -9.12
CA LEU A 44 -4.87 -13.31 -9.33
C LEU A 44 -5.32 -12.99 -10.76
N PHE A 45 -4.67 -12.01 -11.40
CA PHE A 45 -5.02 -11.50 -12.73
C PHE A 45 -3.79 -11.53 -13.65
N PRO A 46 -3.45 -12.69 -14.24
CA PRO A 46 -2.23 -12.85 -15.02
C PRO A 46 -2.14 -11.93 -16.25
N HIS A 47 -3.27 -11.58 -16.88
CA HIS A 47 -3.34 -10.69 -18.04
C HIS A 47 -2.85 -9.26 -17.74
N LEU A 48 -2.83 -8.84 -16.47
CA LEU A 48 -2.29 -7.53 -16.08
C LEU A 48 -0.77 -7.44 -16.23
N LYS A 49 -0.05 -8.58 -16.31
CA LYS A 49 1.41 -8.59 -16.51
C LYS A 49 1.83 -7.99 -17.86
N GLU A 50 0.97 -8.07 -18.87
CA GLU A 50 1.25 -7.58 -20.22
C GLU A 50 1.02 -6.06 -20.36
N ASN A 51 0.36 -5.44 -19.38
CA ASN A 51 0.13 -4.01 -19.37
C ASN A 51 1.44 -3.27 -19.08
N LYS A 52 1.80 -2.31 -19.94
CA LYS A 52 3.02 -1.49 -19.85
C LYS A 52 3.24 -0.89 -18.45
N ASN A 53 2.17 -0.49 -17.77
CA ASN A 53 2.27 0.11 -16.43
C ASN A 53 2.73 -0.88 -15.36
N PHE A 54 2.39 -2.17 -15.50
CA PHE A 54 2.79 -3.20 -14.55
C PHE A 54 4.13 -3.84 -14.90
N LYS A 55 4.50 -3.84 -16.18
CA LYS A 55 5.79 -4.36 -16.63
C LYS A 55 6.97 -3.63 -15.98
N ASN A 56 6.87 -2.29 -15.87
CA ASN A 56 7.85 -1.44 -15.20
C ASN A 56 7.96 -1.65 -13.67
N LEU A 57 7.03 -2.39 -13.05
CA LEU A 57 7.06 -2.71 -11.60
C LEU A 57 7.71 -4.08 -11.32
N ILE A 58 7.94 -4.87 -12.38
CA ILE A 58 8.48 -6.23 -12.33
C ILE A 58 9.96 -6.22 -12.71
N GLU A 59 10.36 -5.35 -13.65
CA GLU A 59 11.76 -5.03 -13.99
C GLU A 59 12.46 -4.30 -12.82
#